data_AF-A0A1F7X316-F1
#
_entry.id   AF-A0A1F7X316-F1
#
_cell.length_a   1.000
_cell.length_b   1.000
_cell.length_c   1.000
_cell.angle_alpha   90.00
_cell.angle_beta   90.00
_cell.angle_gamma   90.00
#
_symmetry.space_group_name_H-M   'P 1'
#
loop_
_entity.id
_entity.type
_entity.pdbx_description
1 polymer ?
#
loop_
_entity_poly.entity_id
_entity_poly.type
_entity_poly.pdbx_seq_one_letter_code
_entity_poly.pdbx_strand_id
1 'polypeptide(L)' 'MQKLRENSKGKDIPIVALTNLAEEDEREKALKQGVKEYLVKAMQTPEQVVETIKKYIRKENI' A
#
# COMPACT_ATOMS: atom_id res chain seq x y z
N MET A 1 -6.98 -8.86 -0.97
CA MET A 1 -6.34 -8.71 0.36
C MET A 1 -6.55 -9.91 1.26
N GLN A 2 -7.78 -10.42 1.40
CA GLN A 2 -8.11 -11.55 2.28
C GLN A 2 -7.21 -12.79 2.09
N LYS A 3 -7.06 -13.27 0.86
CA LYS A 3 -6.17 -14.40 0.52
C LYS A 3 -4.70 -14.22 0.91
N LEU A 4 -4.16 -13.01 0.83
CA LEU A 4 -2.78 -12.73 1.24
C LEU A 4 -2.64 -12.80 2.76
N ARG A 5 -3.67 -12.36 3.49
CA ARG A 5 -3.71 -12.36 4.96
C ARG A 5 -4.01 -13.72 5.58
N GLU A 6 -4.53 -14.67 4.80
CA GLU A 6 -4.74 -16.06 5.22
C GLU A 6 -3.43 -16.83 5.39
N ASN A 7 -2.34 -16.39 4.74
CA ASN A 7 -1.01 -16.96 4.92
C ASN A 7 -0.28 -16.27 6.09
N SER A 8 0.33 -17.04 6.99
CA SER A 8 1.13 -16.52 8.11
C SER A 8 2.23 -15.57 7.68
N LYS A 9 2.84 -15.78 6.50
CA LYS A 9 3.85 -14.88 5.93
C LYS A 9 3.27 -13.56 5.43
N GLY A 10 2.00 -13.51 5.04
CA GLY A 10 1.36 -12.33 4.46
C GLY A 10 0.61 -11.46 5.46
N LYS A 11 0.44 -11.93 6.69
CA LYS A 11 -0.29 -11.22 7.75
C LYS A 11 0.37 -9.89 8.12
N ASP A 12 1.70 -9.87 8.20
CA ASP A 12 2.49 -8.72 8.66
C ASP A 12 3.13 -7.92 7.52
N ILE A 13 2.92 -8.30 6.26
CA ILE A 13 3.48 -7.58 5.11
C ILE A 13 2.75 -6.24 4.96
N PRO A 14 3.45 -5.10 4.92
CA PRO A 14 2.83 -3.81 4.63
C PRO A 14 2.35 -3.79 3.18
N ILE A 15 1.14 -3.29 2.97
CA ILE A 15 0.50 -3.23 1.66
C ILE A 15 0.28 -1.76 1.30
N VAL A 16 0.78 -1.34 0.15
CA VAL A 16 0.51 -0.05 -0.47
C VAL A 16 -0.24 -0.30 -1.77
N ALA A 17 -1.40 0.32 -1.94
CA ALA A 17 -2.20 0.20 -3.16
C ALA A 17 -1.84 1.34 -4.13
N LEU A 18 -1.55 1.01 -5.39
CA LEU A 18 -1.34 1.98 -6.47
C LEU A 18 -2.39 1.74 -7.56
N THR A 19 -3.33 2.66 -7.70
CA THR A 19 -4.58 2.46 -8.45
C THR A 19 -4.88 3.60 -9.43
N ASN A 20 -5.74 3.35 -10.41
CA ASN A 20 -6.32 4.40 -11.25
C ASN A 20 -7.61 5.00 -10.67
N LEU A 21 -8.15 4.42 -9.58
CA LEU A 21 -9.38 4.89 -8.95
C LEU A 21 -9.07 6.01 -7.97
N ALA A 22 -9.76 7.13 -8.09
CA ALA A 22 -9.59 8.31 -7.23
C ALA A 22 -10.77 8.51 -6.25
N GLU A 23 -11.72 7.58 -6.26
CA GLU A 23 -12.93 7.64 -5.44
C GLU A 23 -12.60 7.46 -3.95
N GLU A 24 -13.16 8.34 -3.13
CA GLU A 24 -12.93 8.34 -1.68
C GLU A 24 -13.43 7.05 -1.01
N ASP A 25 -14.58 6.54 -1.46
CA ASP A 25 -15.16 5.28 -0.95
C ASP A 25 -14.23 4.08 -1.18
N GLU A 26 -13.56 4.02 -2.34
CA GLU A 26 -12.62 2.94 -2.66
C GLU A 26 -11.36 3.05 -1.82
N ARG A 27 -10.88 4.28 -1.58
CA ARG A 27 -9.78 4.56 -0.66
C ARG A 27 -10.14 4.09 0.75
N GLU A 28 -11.30 4.46 1.27
CA GLU A 28 -11.74 4.04 2.60
C GLU A 28 -11.85 2.52 2.76
N LYS A 29 -12.46 1.84 1.77
CA LYS A 29 -12.58 0.38 1.79
C LYS A 29 -11.21 -0.29 1.83
N ALA A 30 -10.25 0.18 1.03
CA ALA A 30 -8.90 -0.36 1.01
C ALA A 30 -8.19 -0.19 2.36
N LEU A 31 -8.29 1.00 2.97
CA LEU A 31 -7.73 1.28 4.29
C LEU A 31 -8.36 0.39 5.37
N LYS A 32 -9.69 0.20 5.34
CA LYS A 32 -10.42 -0.72 6.24
C LYS A 32 -9.97 -2.19 6.08
N GLN A 33 -9.47 -2.58 4.90
CA GLN A 33 -8.88 -3.91 4.65
C GLN A 33 -7.39 -4.03 5.06
N GLY A 34 -6.86 -2.99 5.72
CA GLY A 34 -5.50 -2.95 6.27
C GLY A 34 -4.42 -2.58 5.27
N VAL A 35 -4.79 -1.95 4.14
CA VAL A 35 -3.83 -1.24 3.29
C VAL A 35 -3.26 -0.06 4.09
N LYS A 36 -1.95 0.16 4.02
CA LYS A 36 -1.25 1.23 4.73
C LYS A 36 -1.33 2.56 4.00
N GLU A 37 -1.29 2.54 2.66
CA GLU A 37 -1.36 3.74 1.84
C GLU A 37 -2.08 3.46 0.52
N TYR A 38 -2.86 4.44 0.05
CA TYR A 38 -3.64 4.34 -1.18
C TYR A 38 -3.24 5.49 -2.12
N LEU A 39 -2.57 5.13 -3.22
CA LEU A 39 -1.95 6.05 -4.17
C LEU A 39 -2.73 6.05 -5.49
N VAL A 40 -3.17 7.23 -5.91
CA VAL A 40 -3.79 7.44 -7.23
C VAL A 40 -2.69 7.69 -8.26
N LYS A 41 -2.56 6.80 -9.25
CA LYS A 41 -1.47 6.80 -10.25
C LYS A 41 -1.30 8.15 -10.94
N ALA A 42 -2.40 8.80 -11.33
CA ALA A 42 -2.36 10.09 -12.01
C ALA A 42 -1.84 11.24 -11.13
N MET A 43 -1.82 11.06 -9.81
CA MET A 43 -1.39 12.06 -8.83
C MET A 43 0.02 11.79 -8.29
N GLN A 44 0.72 10.77 -8.78
CA GLN A 44 2.02 10.36 -8.25
C GLN A 44 3.06 10.23 -9.36
N THR A 45 4.26 10.74 -9.11
CA THR A 45 5.44 10.41 -9.92
C THR A 45 6.04 9.08 -9.45
N PRO A 46 6.81 8.38 -10.31
CA PRO A 46 7.54 7.18 -9.89
C PRO A 46 8.40 7.39 -8.64
N GLU A 47 9.05 8.55 -8.52
CA GLU A 47 9.88 8.91 -7.36
C GLU A 47 9.05 8.97 -6.07
N GLN A 48 7.87 9.60 -6.12
CA GLN A 48 6.96 9.71 -4.96
C GLN A 48 6.45 8.34 -4.51
N VAL A 49 6.21 7.42 -5.46
CA VAL A 49 5.87 6.03 -5.14
C VAL A 49 7.02 5.36 -4.39
N VAL A 50 8.26 5.51 -4.87
CA VAL A 50 9.46 4.95 -4.22
C VAL A 50 9.64 5.54 -2.81
N GLU A 51 9.47 6.85 -2.63
CA GLU A 51 9.53 7.49 -1.33
C GLU A 51 8.47 6.96 -0.36
N THR A 52 7.26 6.71 -0.86
CA THR A 52 6.19 6.10 -0.07
C THR A 52 6.56 4.69 0.38
N ILE A 53 7.07 3.86 -0.54
CA ILE A 53 7.49 2.49 -0.22
C ILE A 53 8.59 2.52 0.84
N LYS A 54 9.60 3.40 0.71
CA LYS A 54 10.71 3.55 1.67
C LYS A 54 10.27 3.81 3.11
N LYS A 55 9.07 4.35 3.36
CA LYS A 55 8.51 4.54 4.71
C LYS A 55 8.18 3.21 5.41
N TYR A 56 7.91 2.16 4.64
CA TYR A 56 7.40 0.88 5.14
C TYR A 56 8.39 -0.28 5.03
N ILE A 57 9.49 -0.09 4.30
CA ILE A 57 10.61 -1.04 4.32
C ILE A 57 11.44 -0.75 5.57
N ARG A 58 11.75 -1.76 6.38
CA ARG A 58 12.81 -1.61 7.39
C ARG A 58 14.11 -1.30 6.65
N LYS A 59 14.85 -0.29 7.09
CA LYS A 59 16.26 -0.16 6.71
C LYS A 59 16.95 -1.44 7.17
N GLU A 60 17.31 -2.31 6.24
CA GLU A 60 18.39 -3.25 6.52
C GLU A 60 19.64 -2.38 6.71
N ASN A 61 20.24 -2.47 7.90
CA ASN A 61 21.58 -1.94 8.13
C ASN A 61 22.52 -2.79 7.25
N ILE A 62 22.84 -2.27 6.06
CA ILE A 62 23.99 -2.73 5.28
C ILE A 62 25.23 -2.06 5.87
#